data_AF-A0A7K0LN73-F1
#
_entry.id   AF-A0A7K0LN73-F1
#
_cell.length_a   1.000
_cell.length_b   1.000
_cell.length_c   1.000
_cell.angle_alpha   90.00
_cell.angle_beta   90.00
_cell.angle_gamma   90.00
#
_symmetry.space_group_name_H-M   'P 1'
#
loop_
_entity.id
_entity.type
_entity.pdbx_description
1 polymer ?
#
loop_
_entity_poly.entity_id
_entity_poly.type
_entity_poly.pdbx_seq_one_letter_code
_entity_poly.pdbx_strand_id
1 'polypeptide(L)'
;MPEGHEPQEVTRSRVASAADSALAGGMLPADPHRLPAPDEWFVGDAERHLLDKPKFCPMCAASIDEHGGISTEYWTGDARNFMTWCGGCGWFGEVVRFTRVTITEEDH
;
A
#
# COMPACT_ATOMS: atom_id res chain seq x y z
N MET A 1 -23.71 -6.43 -54.30
CA MET A 1 -22.24 -6.56 -54.33
C MET A 1 -21.65 -5.42 -53.51
N PRO A 2 -21.34 -5.59 -52.22
CA PRO A 2 -20.43 -4.70 -51.52
C PRO A 2 -19.03 -5.32 -51.47
N GLU A 3 -18.04 -4.46 -51.63
CA GLU A 3 -16.63 -4.75 -51.85
C GLU A 3 -15.94 -5.29 -50.58
N GLY A 4 -14.92 -6.13 -50.78
CA GLY A 4 -14.19 -6.84 -49.74
C GLY A 4 -13.41 -5.91 -48.80
N HIS A 5 -13.46 -6.21 -47.51
CA HIS A 5 -12.68 -5.56 -46.48
C HIS A 5 -11.47 -6.44 -46.14
N GLU A 6 -10.28 -5.93 -46.41
CA GLU A 6 -8.99 -6.57 -46.11
C GLU A 6 -8.74 -6.54 -44.59
N PRO A 7 -8.35 -7.66 -43.94
CA PRO A 7 -8.09 -7.66 -42.51
C PRO A 7 -6.72 -7.04 -42.21
N GLN A 8 -6.70 -5.92 -41.49
CA GLN A 8 -5.44 -5.32 -41.04
C GLN A 8 -4.77 -6.15 -39.94
N GLU A 9 -3.50 -6.43 -40.13
CA GLU A 9 -2.65 -7.16 -39.18
C GLU A 9 -2.38 -6.29 -37.94
N VAL A 10 -2.99 -6.65 -36.81
CA VAL A 10 -2.79 -5.99 -35.53
C VAL A 10 -1.43 -6.40 -34.98
N THR A 11 -0.40 -5.63 -35.31
CA THR A 11 0.89 -5.72 -34.63
C THR A 11 0.69 -5.31 -33.17
N ARG A 12 0.75 -6.29 -32.26
CA ARG A 12 0.79 -6.04 -30.81
C ARG A 12 2.10 -5.31 -30.49
N SER A 13 2.05 -3.99 -30.49
CA SER A 13 3.10 -3.16 -29.91
C SER A 13 3.28 -3.61 -28.46
N ARG A 14 4.38 -4.29 -28.16
CA ARG A 14 4.78 -4.55 -26.78
C ARG A 14 5.14 -3.21 -26.18
N VAL A 15 4.26 -2.69 -25.34
CA VAL A 15 4.59 -1.58 -24.45
C VAL A 15 5.71 -2.09 -23.55
N ALA A 16 6.93 -1.62 -23.78
CA ALA A 16 8.04 -1.89 -22.88
C ALA A 16 7.67 -1.38 -21.49
N SER A 17 7.86 -2.21 -20.48
CA SER A 17 7.69 -1.80 -19.09
C SER A 17 8.67 -0.67 -18.77
N ALA A 18 8.31 0.23 -17.84
CA ALA A 18 9.25 1.22 -17.31
C ALA A 18 10.56 0.59 -16.79
N ALA A 19 10.51 -0.70 -16.40
CA ALA A 19 11.68 -1.49 -16.01
C ALA A 19 12.64 -1.78 -17.19
N ASP A 20 12.15 -1.98 -18.41
CA ASP A 20 12.98 -2.30 -19.58
C ASP A 20 13.79 -1.09 -20.08
N SER A 21 13.32 0.14 -19.82
CA SER A 21 14.02 1.37 -20.22
C SER A 21 15.10 1.83 -19.24
N ALA A 22 15.11 1.32 -18.01
CA ALA A 22 16.03 1.78 -16.95
C ALA A 22 17.46 1.22 -17.07
N LEU A 23 17.68 0.17 -17.87
CA LEU A 23 18.97 -0.53 -17.92
C LEU A 23 20.03 0.13 -18.84
N ALA A 24 19.69 1.19 -19.58
CA ALA A 24 20.58 1.82 -20.56
C ALA A 24 21.52 2.90 -19.98
N GLY A 25 21.46 3.21 -18.68
CA GLY A 25 22.14 4.38 -18.13
C GLY A 25 22.51 4.32 -16.66
N GLY A 26 22.74 3.14 -16.08
CA GLY A 26 23.41 2.94 -14.77
C GLY A 26 22.79 3.58 -13.52
N MET A 27 21.74 4.39 -13.65
CA MET A 27 21.07 5.06 -12.56
C MET A 27 19.82 4.26 -12.22
N LEU A 28 19.80 3.66 -11.03
CA LEU A 28 18.56 3.10 -10.50
C LEU A 28 17.51 4.21 -10.37
N PRO A 29 16.23 3.91 -10.63
CA PRO A 29 15.15 4.86 -10.37
C PRO A 29 15.20 5.30 -8.90
N ALA A 30 14.79 6.54 -8.64
CA ALA A 30 14.73 7.06 -7.27
C ALA A 30 13.82 6.17 -6.42
N ASP A 31 14.30 5.80 -5.23
CA ASP A 31 13.53 4.99 -4.29
C ASP A 31 12.27 5.76 -3.86
N PRO A 32 11.05 5.27 -4.19
CA PRO A 32 9.80 5.93 -3.79
C PRO A 32 9.58 5.91 -2.27
N HIS A 33 10.35 5.11 -1.53
CA HIS A 33 10.27 4.96 -0.08
C HIS A 33 11.54 5.41 0.64
N ARG A 34 12.29 6.35 0.03
CA ARG A 34 13.53 6.89 0.62
C ARG A 34 13.25 7.49 2.00
N LEU A 35 14.02 7.05 3.00
CA LEU A 35 13.99 7.64 4.34
C LEU A 35 14.51 9.10 4.32
N PRO A 36 13.94 9.98 5.13
CA PRO A 36 14.34 11.39 5.22
C PRO A 36 15.76 11.57 5.78
N ALA A 37 16.37 12.73 5.54
CA ALA A 37 17.69 13.05 6.09
C ALA A 37 17.64 13.20 7.63
N PRO A 38 18.71 12.86 8.39
CA PRO A 38 18.66 12.77 9.86
C PRO A 38 18.21 14.01 10.64
N ASP A 39 18.26 15.19 10.02
CA ASP A 39 17.85 16.48 10.57
C ASP A 39 16.37 16.83 10.30
N GLU A 40 15.64 16.00 9.55
CA GLU A 40 14.23 16.21 9.27
C GLU A 40 13.34 15.73 10.42
N TRP A 41 12.25 16.47 10.65
CA TRP A 41 11.34 16.26 11.79
C TRP A 41 10.66 14.88 11.83
N PHE A 42 10.62 14.15 10.70
CA PHE A 42 9.97 12.85 10.56
C PHE A 42 10.91 11.65 10.74
N VAL A 43 12.24 11.87 10.84
CA VAL A 43 13.25 10.78 10.87
C VAL A 43 12.97 9.74 11.94
N GLY A 44 12.58 10.20 13.13
CA GLY A 44 12.27 9.33 14.25
C GLY A 44 11.20 8.31 13.91
N ASP A 45 10.19 8.69 13.10
CA ASP A 45 9.02 7.88 12.77
C ASP A 45 9.05 7.29 11.35
N ALA A 46 9.96 7.71 10.49
CA ALA A 46 9.97 7.35 9.07
C ALA A 46 10.05 5.84 8.80
N GLU A 47 10.92 5.14 9.51
CA GLU A 47 11.00 3.67 9.41
C GLU A 47 9.72 3.00 9.93
N ARG A 48 9.15 3.54 11.01
CA ARG A 48 7.96 3.00 11.66
C ARG A 48 6.71 3.22 10.83
N HIS A 49 6.60 4.32 10.11
CA HIS A 49 5.50 4.61 9.19
C HIS A 49 5.30 3.50 8.16
N LEU A 50 6.39 3.00 7.57
CA LEU A 50 6.34 1.96 6.55
C LEU A 50 5.98 0.59 7.14
N LEU A 51 6.52 0.29 8.33
CA LEU A 51 6.38 -1.01 8.99
C LEU A 51 5.01 -1.19 9.67
N ASP A 52 4.46 -0.11 10.23
CA ASP A 52 3.28 -0.19 11.09
C ASP A 52 1.96 -0.12 10.30
N LYS A 53 2.00 0.32 9.04
CA LYS A 53 0.82 0.42 8.19
C LYS A 53 0.12 -0.95 8.08
N PRO A 54 -1.17 -1.08 8.47
CA PRO A 54 -1.94 -2.30 8.34
C PRO A 54 -1.91 -2.87 6.91
N LYS A 55 -1.47 -4.13 6.78
CA LYS A 55 -1.40 -4.84 5.48
C LYS A 55 -2.60 -5.75 5.24
N PHE A 56 -3.24 -6.23 6.30
CA PHE A 56 -4.35 -7.18 6.24
C PHE A 56 -5.53 -6.70 7.09
N CYS A 57 -6.74 -7.00 6.63
CA CYS A 57 -7.96 -6.66 7.34
C CYS A 57 -8.13 -7.54 8.61
N PRO A 58 -8.41 -6.96 9.78
CA PRO A 58 -8.64 -7.73 11.00
C PRO A 58 -9.93 -8.56 10.97
N MET A 59 -10.89 -8.22 10.09
CA MET A 59 -12.17 -8.93 9.99
C MET A 59 -12.15 -10.10 9.01
N CYS A 60 -11.52 -9.92 7.84
CA CYS A 60 -11.55 -10.94 6.76
C CYS A 60 -10.17 -11.42 6.30
N ALA A 61 -9.09 -10.94 6.91
CA ALA A 61 -7.70 -11.23 6.55
C ALA A 61 -7.28 -10.86 5.11
N ALA A 62 -8.16 -10.27 4.30
CA ALA A 62 -7.82 -9.83 2.94
C ALA A 62 -6.72 -8.74 2.98
N SER A 63 -5.86 -8.75 1.96
CA SER A 63 -4.87 -7.69 1.75
C SER A 63 -5.56 -6.34 1.58
N ILE A 64 -5.14 -5.34 2.35
CA ILE A 64 -5.68 -3.99 2.25
C ILE A 64 -5.26 -3.38 0.90
N ASP A 65 -3.99 -3.52 0.52
CA ASP A 65 -3.44 -2.87 -0.67
C ASP A 65 -3.97 -3.50 -1.98
N GLU A 66 -4.14 -4.83 -2.04
CA GLU A 66 -4.57 -5.52 -3.28
C GLU A 66 -6.06 -5.34 -3.59
N HIS A 67 -6.90 -5.18 -2.56
CA HIS A 67 -8.35 -5.04 -2.73
C HIS A 67 -8.81 -3.57 -2.79
N GLY A 68 -7.89 -2.63 -3.01
CA GLY A 68 -8.20 -1.19 -3.09
C GLY A 68 -8.59 -0.57 -1.76
N GLY A 69 -8.25 -1.22 -0.64
CA GLY A 69 -8.43 -0.69 0.70
C GLY A 69 -7.57 0.55 0.94
N ILE A 70 -7.90 1.30 1.99
CA ILE A 70 -7.23 2.54 2.36
C ILE A 70 -6.77 2.41 3.80
N SER A 71 -5.54 2.82 4.11
CA SER A 71 -5.07 2.98 5.47
C SER A 71 -4.30 4.28 5.59
N THR A 72 -4.78 5.17 6.46
CA THR A 72 -4.22 6.51 6.67
C THR A 72 -3.75 6.63 8.11
N GLU A 73 -2.47 6.96 8.29
CA GLU A 73 -1.89 7.27 9.60
C GLU A 73 -2.32 8.66 10.08
N TYR A 74 -2.60 8.79 11.36
CA TYR A 74 -2.80 10.05 12.05
C TYR A 74 -2.32 9.98 13.51
N TRP A 75 -2.17 11.15 14.13
CA TRP A 75 -1.68 11.29 15.49
C TRP A 75 -2.78 11.77 16.43
N THR A 76 -2.83 11.15 17.62
CA THR A 76 -3.61 11.64 18.77
C THR A 76 -2.64 11.86 19.92
N GLY A 77 -2.15 13.09 20.08
CA GLY A 77 -0.99 13.37 20.94
C GLY A 77 0.25 12.64 20.41
N ASP A 78 0.91 11.87 21.27
CA ASP A 78 2.08 11.06 20.91
C ASP A 78 1.71 9.67 20.33
N ALA A 79 0.42 9.32 20.29
CA ALA A 79 -0.06 8.04 19.77
C ALA A 79 -0.27 8.08 18.25
N ARG A 80 0.16 7.02 17.55
CA ARG A 80 -0.05 6.82 16.12
C ARG A 80 -1.16 5.79 15.89
N ASN A 81 -2.17 6.21 15.15
CA ASN A 81 -3.37 5.43 14.84
C ASN A 81 -3.56 5.33 13.32
N PHE A 82 -4.27 4.29 12.87
CA PHE A 82 -4.53 4.05 11.46
C PHE A 82 -6.02 3.96 11.20
N MET A 83 -6.58 4.96 10.50
CA MET A 83 -7.95 4.86 10.00
C MET A 83 -7.94 3.98 8.75
N THR A 84 -8.64 2.85 8.79
CA THR A 84 -8.53 1.81 7.76
C THR A 84 -9.89 1.40 7.22
N TRP A 85 -9.97 1.29 5.90
CA TRP A 85 -11.09 0.72 5.17
C TRP A 85 -10.63 -0.50 4.36
N CYS A 86 -11.41 -1.58 4.39
CA CYS A 86 -11.14 -2.80 3.65
C CYS A 86 -12.06 -2.92 2.41
N GLY A 87 -11.46 -2.94 1.22
CA GLY A 87 -12.21 -3.19 -0.02
C GLY A 87 -12.69 -4.63 -0.22
N GLY A 88 -12.19 -5.59 0.56
CA GLY A 88 -12.62 -6.99 0.50
C GLY A 88 -13.94 -7.27 1.21
N CYS A 89 -14.14 -6.73 2.43
CA CYS A 89 -15.36 -6.98 3.23
C CYS A 89 -16.13 -5.71 3.63
N GLY A 90 -15.63 -4.53 3.30
CA GLY A 90 -16.26 -3.24 3.63
C GLY A 90 -16.03 -2.78 5.08
N TRP A 91 -15.28 -3.52 5.90
CA TRP A 91 -14.94 -3.10 7.26
C TRP A 91 -14.26 -1.72 7.25
N PHE A 92 -14.69 -0.88 8.19
CA PHE A 92 -14.13 0.45 8.43
C PHE A 92 -13.89 0.62 9.92
N GLY A 93 -12.67 1.03 10.30
CA GLY A 93 -12.35 1.24 11.70
C GLY A 93 -10.95 1.76 11.94
N GLU A 94 -10.68 2.09 13.20
CA GLU A 94 -9.36 2.49 13.68
C GLU A 94 -8.56 1.26 14.10
N VAL A 95 -7.31 1.17 13.64
CA VAL A 95 -6.31 0.23 14.13
C VAL A 95 -5.33 1.01 15.01
N VAL A 96 -5.26 0.65 16.28
CA VAL A 96 -4.38 1.27 17.27
C VAL A 96 -3.26 0.31 17.67
N ARG A 97 -2.07 0.85 17.95
CA ARG A 97 -0.97 0.07 18.48
C ARG A 97 -1.02 0.05 20.02
N PHE A 98 -0.75 -1.11 20.60
CA PHE A 98 -0.59 -1.28 22.04
C PHE A 98 0.64 -2.14 22.33
N THR A 99 1.32 -1.87 23.45
CA THR A 99 2.45 -2.70 23.91
C THR A 99 1.98 -3.98 24.60
N ARG A 100 0.79 -3.95 25.21
CA ARG A 100 0.24 -5.06 25.99
C ARG A 100 -1.28 -5.00 26.00
N VAL A 101 -1.91 -6.16 25.84
CA VAL A 101 -3.34 -6.37 26.12
C VAL A 101 -3.45 -7.37 27.26
N THR A 102 -4.37 -7.10 28.20
CA THR A 102 -4.76 -8.06 29.23
C THR A 102 -6.26 -8.27 29.07
N ILE A 103 -6.66 -9.52 28.91
CA ILE A 103 -8.06 -9.94 28.90
C ILE A 103 -8.31 -10.82 30.12
N THR A 104 -9.48 -10.68 30.73
CA THR A 104 -9.97 -11.58 31.77
C THR A 104 -11.10 -12.39 31.16
N GLU A 105 -10.98 -13.71 31.20
CA GLU A 105 -12.08 -14.60 30.85
C GLU A 105 -12.93 -14.81 32.12
N GLU A 106 -14.24 -14.58 32.01
CA GLU A 106 -15.19 -14.93 33.07
C GLU A 106 -15.63 -16.38 32.84
N ASP A 107 -15.64 -17.20 33.90
CA ASP A 107 -16.24 -18.53 33.85
C ASP A 107 -17.76 -18.37 33.62
N HIS A 108 -18.26 -18.89 32.50
CA HIS A 108 -19.68 -18.85 32.13
C HIS A 108 -20.45 -20.09 32.61
#